data_AF-A0A950A8F0-F1
#
_entry.id   AF-A0A950A8F0-F1
#
_cell.length_a   1.000
_cell.length_b   1.000
_cell.length_c   1.000
_cell.angle_alpha   90.00
_cell.angle_beta   90.00
_cell.angle_gamma   90.00
#
_symmetry.space_group_name_H-M   'P 1'
#
loop_
_entity.id
_entity.type
_entity.pdbx_description
1 polymer ?
#
loop_
_entity_poly.entity_id
_entity_poly.type
_entity_poly.pdbx_seq_one_letter_code
_entity_poly.pdbx_strand_id
1 'polypeptide(L)'
;MAVTLSACGGGNHPRISSDPAVRQAQAAVDARSPPLRAYRGPSGGPRAQRSGPVVFVAADVTDEGIAAVARGVQQAASAMGWSLQIVDGEADVQTESQAIRSALRERPGG
;
A
#
# COMPACT_ATOMS: atom_id res chain seq x y z
N MET A 1 41.98 -37.66 -1.33
CA MET A 1 40.61 -37.62 -0.77
C MET A 1 40.02 -36.28 -1.13
N ALA A 2 39.04 -36.28 -2.02
CA ALA A 2 38.31 -35.08 -2.42
C ALA A 2 36.84 -35.48 -2.58
N VAL A 3 35.97 -34.46 -2.65
CA VAL A 3 34.53 -34.51 -3.00
C VAL A 3 33.65 -34.65 -1.73
N THR A 4 32.76 -33.73 -1.36
CA THR A 4 32.28 -32.47 -1.97
C THR A 4 31.47 -31.71 -0.92
N LEU A 5 31.55 -30.38 -0.94
CA LEU A 5 30.60 -29.48 -0.26
C LEU A 5 29.25 -29.54 -1.00
N SER A 6 28.17 -29.87 -0.27
CA SER A 6 26.81 -29.77 -0.79
C SER A 6 26.39 -28.30 -0.75
N ALA A 7 26.36 -27.68 -1.92
CA ALA A 7 25.89 -26.31 -2.11
C ALA A 7 24.36 -26.31 -2.26
N CYS A 8 23.64 -25.70 -1.30
CA CYS A 8 22.25 -25.27 -1.51
C CYS A 8 22.25 -24.01 -2.38
N GLY A 9 22.53 -24.18 -3.67
CA GLY A 9 22.52 -23.14 -4.69
C GLY A 9 21.19 -23.09 -5.44
N GLY A 10 20.71 -21.88 -5.71
CA GLY A 10 19.39 -21.55 -6.25
C GLY A 10 18.99 -22.28 -7.54
N GLY A 11 17.70 -22.57 -7.62
CA GLY A 11 17.04 -23.04 -8.84
C GLY A 11 15.86 -22.13 -9.18
N ASN A 12 15.99 -21.42 -10.28
CA ASN A 12 14.95 -20.61 -10.91
C ASN A 12 13.86 -21.54 -11.50
N HIS A 13 12.94 -22.02 -10.66
CA HIS A 13 11.85 -22.92 -11.09
C HIS A 13 10.55 -22.13 -11.28
N PRO A 14 9.83 -22.29 -12.41
CA PRO A 14 8.48 -21.78 -12.54
C PRO A 14 7.63 -22.37 -11.42
N ARG A 15 6.90 -21.51 -10.69
CA ARG A 15 6.07 -21.88 -9.53
C ARG A 15 4.82 -22.65 -9.96
N ILE A 16 4.99 -23.85 -10.48
CA ILE A 16 3.89 -24.80 -10.70
C ILE A 16 4.15 -25.98 -9.75
N SER A 17 3.44 -25.98 -8.62
CA SER A 17 3.44 -27.13 -7.72
C SER A 17 2.77 -28.33 -8.39
N SER A 18 3.33 -29.52 -8.19
CA SER A 18 2.74 -30.79 -8.64
C SER A 18 1.61 -31.26 -7.72
N ASP A 19 1.41 -30.60 -6.58
CA ASP A 19 0.32 -30.89 -5.65
C ASP A 19 -1.04 -30.48 -6.27
N PRO A 20 -2.02 -31.40 -6.37
CA PRO A 20 -3.34 -31.09 -6.92
C PRO A 20 -4.08 -29.99 -6.15
N ALA A 21 -3.91 -29.88 -4.83
CA ALA A 21 -4.52 -28.82 -4.02
C ALA A 21 -3.91 -27.45 -4.35
N VAL A 22 -2.58 -27.38 -4.53
CA VAL A 22 -1.91 -26.12 -4.92
C VAL A 22 -2.31 -25.71 -6.34
N ARG A 23 -2.45 -26.65 -7.28
CA ARG A 23 -2.97 -26.34 -8.62
C ARG A 23 -4.40 -25.81 -8.60
N GLN A 24 -5.27 -26.41 -7.80
CA GLN A 24 -6.65 -25.95 -7.65
C GLN A 24 -6.70 -24.54 -7.04
N ALA A 25 -5.87 -24.28 -6.02
CA ALA A 25 -5.75 -22.96 -5.43
C ALA A 25 -5.22 -21.92 -6.44
N GLN A 26 -4.18 -22.23 -7.20
CA GLN A 26 -3.64 -21.35 -8.23
C GLN A 26 -4.70 -21.01 -9.29
N ALA A 27 -5.42 -22.02 -9.81
CA ALA A 27 -6.49 -21.80 -10.78
C ALA A 27 -7.62 -20.90 -10.24
N ALA A 28 -7.98 -21.06 -8.96
CA ALA A 28 -8.99 -20.22 -8.32
C ALA A 28 -8.54 -18.77 -8.12
N VAL A 29 -7.24 -18.53 -7.86
CA VAL A 29 -6.65 -17.19 -7.78
C VAL A 29 -6.61 -16.55 -9.17
N ASP A 30 -6.09 -17.26 -10.18
CA ASP A 30 -5.97 -16.74 -11.54
C ASP A 30 -7.34 -16.35 -12.14
N ALA A 31 -8.37 -17.14 -11.86
CA ALA A 31 -9.74 -16.86 -12.31
C ALA A 31 -10.35 -15.59 -11.67
N ARG A 32 -9.87 -15.18 -10.49
CA ARG A 32 -10.43 -14.05 -9.71
C ARG A 32 -9.52 -12.82 -9.67
N SER A 33 -8.27 -12.95 -10.10
CA SER A 33 -7.28 -11.89 -10.10
C SER A 33 -6.77 -11.57 -11.51
N PRO A 34 -7.66 -11.19 -12.46
CA PRO A 34 -7.21 -10.77 -13.77
C PRO A 34 -6.29 -9.54 -13.63
N PRO A 35 -5.23 -9.44 -14.45
CA PRO A 35 -4.26 -8.36 -14.33
C PRO A 35 -4.90 -7.00 -14.57
N LEU A 36 -4.81 -6.10 -13.58
CA LEU A 36 -5.19 -4.69 -13.68
C LEU A 36 -4.09 -3.92 -14.43
N ARG A 37 -4.19 -3.87 -15.77
CA ARG A 37 -3.22 -3.16 -16.62
C ARG A 37 -3.48 -1.66 -16.75
N ALA A 38 -4.73 -1.24 -16.56
CA ALA A 38 -5.16 0.15 -16.66
C ALA A 38 -6.39 0.37 -15.79
N TYR A 39 -6.55 1.59 -15.29
CA TYR A 39 -7.75 2.00 -14.58
C TYR A 39 -8.96 1.97 -15.52
N ARG A 40 -9.96 1.14 -15.20
CA ARG A 40 -11.22 1.01 -15.95
C ARG A 40 -12.41 1.67 -15.24
N GLY A 41 -12.15 2.38 -14.14
CA GLY A 41 -13.19 3.11 -13.42
C GLY A 41 -13.53 4.45 -14.10
N PRO A 42 -14.48 5.21 -13.51
CA PRO A 42 -14.87 6.51 -14.03
C PRO A 42 -13.68 7.47 -14.14
N SER A 43 -13.44 8.03 -15.32
CA SER A 43 -12.37 9.02 -15.54
C SER A 43 -12.70 10.42 -15.04
N GLY A 44 -13.86 10.59 -14.41
CA GLY A 44 -14.35 11.85 -13.89
C GLY A 44 -15.35 11.63 -12.77
N GLY A 45 -15.53 12.67 -11.97
CA GLY A 45 -16.45 12.69 -10.84
C GLY A 45 -16.82 14.14 -10.49
N PRO A 46 -17.52 14.34 -9.37
CA PRO A 46 -17.76 15.67 -8.83
C PRO A 46 -16.46 16.45 -8.67
N ARG A 47 -16.52 17.76 -8.83
CA ARG A 47 -15.33 18.61 -8.60
C ARG A 47 -14.84 18.43 -7.16
N ALA A 48 -13.52 18.35 -7.00
CA ALA A 48 -12.90 18.31 -5.68
C ALA A 48 -13.37 19.51 -4.85
N GLN A 49 -13.69 19.25 -3.58
CA GLN A 49 -14.04 20.33 -2.65
C GLN A 49 -12.81 21.22 -2.45
N ARG A 50 -13.04 22.52 -2.28
CA ARG A 50 -11.99 23.41 -1.75
C ARG A 50 -11.84 23.06 -0.28
N SER A 51 -10.86 22.22 0.07
CA SER A 51 -10.63 21.83 1.44
C SER A 51 -9.72 22.81 2.16
N GLY A 52 -9.84 22.86 3.49
CA GLY A 52 -8.75 23.32 4.35
C GLY A 52 -7.56 22.35 4.34
N PRO A 53 -6.58 22.51 5.24
CA PRO A 53 -5.47 21.58 5.36
C PRO A 53 -5.98 20.14 5.59
N VAL A 54 -5.30 19.16 5.02
CA VAL A 54 -5.57 17.72 5.15
C VAL A 54 -4.40 17.08 5.87
N VAL A 55 -4.69 16.25 6.87
CA VAL A 55 -3.64 15.54 7.62
C VAL A 55 -3.82 14.04 7.49
N PHE A 56 -2.86 13.37 6.87
CA PHE A 56 -2.78 11.92 6.77
C PHE A 56 -1.88 11.38 7.89
N VAL A 57 -2.46 10.69 8.87
CA VAL A 57 -1.71 9.97 9.89
C VAL A 57 -1.52 8.53 9.41
N ALA A 58 -0.29 8.15 9.08
CA ALA A 58 0.08 6.79 8.72
C ALA A 58 0.27 5.95 9.99
N ALA A 59 0.06 4.63 9.92
CA ALA A 59 0.37 3.76 11.06
C ALA A 59 1.90 3.58 11.21
N ASP A 60 2.62 3.31 10.11
CA ASP A 60 4.08 3.21 10.07
C ASP A 60 4.55 3.41 8.62
N VAL A 61 5.29 4.48 8.33
CA VAL A 61 5.77 4.74 6.96
C VAL A 61 6.97 3.89 6.54
N THR A 62 7.55 3.10 7.46
CA THR A 62 8.62 2.15 7.14
C THR A 62 8.08 0.86 6.50
N ASP A 63 6.78 0.56 6.68
CA ASP A 63 6.07 -0.46 5.90
C ASP A 63 5.84 0.04 4.47
N GLU A 64 6.41 -0.66 3.49
CA GLU A 64 6.34 -0.25 2.08
C GLU A 64 4.92 -0.16 1.52
N GLY A 65 3.98 -0.96 2.05
CA GLY A 65 2.57 -0.93 1.69
C GLY A 65 1.90 0.34 2.18
N ILE A 66 2.16 0.73 3.42
CA ILE A 66 1.66 2.00 3.98
C ILE A 66 2.31 3.19 3.26
N ALA A 67 3.62 3.13 3.01
CA ALA A 67 4.33 4.15 2.24
C ALA A 67 3.74 4.31 0.82
N ALA A 68 3.30 3.22 0.18
CA ALA A 68 2.63 3.29 -1.11
C ALA A 68 1.29 4.01 -1.04
N VAL A 69 0.51 3.80 0.03
CA VAL A 69 -0.73 4.55 0.28
C VAL A 69 -0.44 6.02 0.51
N ALA A 70 0.56 6.36 1.33
CA ALA A 70 0.96 7.74 1.59
C ALA A 70 1.32 8.50 0.30
N ARG A 71 2.07 7.86 -0.61
CA ARG A 71 2.36 8.40 -1.95
C ARG A 71 1.10 8.61 -2.79
N GLY A 72 0.14 7.68 -2.73
CA GLY A 72 -1.15 7.82 -3.40
C GLY A 72 -1.96 9.02 -2.89
N VAL A 73 -1.99 9.22 -1.57
CA VAL A 73 -2.61 10.39 -0.94
C VAL A 73 -1.93 11.69 -1.38
N GLN A 74 -0.59 11.71 -1.43
CA GLN A 74 0.17 12.85 -1.93
C GLN A 74 -0.15 13.20 -3.39
N GLN A 75 -0.26 12.19 -4.26
CA GLN A 75 -0.68 12.38 -5.66
C GLN A 75 -2.10 12.95 -5.75
N ALA A 76 -3.02 12.43 -4.94
CA ALA A 76 -4.40 12.90 -4.90
C ALA A 76 -4.51 14.35 -4.41
N ALA A 77 -3.83 14.69 -3.31
CA ALA A 77 -3.80 16.05 -2.78
C ALA A 77 -3.22 17.04 -3.80
N SER A 78 -2.15 16.64 -4.51
CA SER A 78 -1.55 17.45 -5.58
C SER A 78 -2.54 17.70 -6.73
N ALA A 79 -3.25 16.65 -7.17
CA ALA A 79 -4.24 16.76 -8.24
C ALA A 79 -5.46 17.63 -7.84
N MET A 80 -5.78 17.69 -6.55
CA MET A 80 -6.90 18.47 -6.02
C MET A 80 -6.49 19.89 -5.57
N GLY A 81 -5.19 20.18 -5.45
CA GLY A 81 -4.68 21.45 -4.93
C GLY A 81 -4.86 21.59 -3.41
N TRP A 82 -4.85 20.49 -2.67
CA TRP A 82 -4.98 20.48 -1.20
C TRP A 82 -3.62 20.63 -0.52
N SER A 83 -3.59 21.33 0.62
CA SER A 83 -2.42 21.37 1.50
C SER A 83 -2.39 20.10 2.35
N LEU A 84 -1.42 19.22 2.12
CA LEU A 84 -1.30 17.93 2.79
C LEU A 84 -0.15 17.92 3.80
N GLN A 85 -0.40 17.40 4.99
CA GLN A 85 0.60 16.98 5.96
C GLN A 85 0.54 15.45 6.14
N ILE A 86 1.69 14.79 6.10
CA ILE A 86 1.82 13.37 6.43
C ILE A 86 2.52 13.26 7.78
N VAL A 87 1.93 12.50 8.70
CA VAL A 87 2.48 12.23 10.04
C VAL A 87 2.65 10.72 10.19
N ASP A 88 3.81 10.30 10.71
CA ASP A 88 4.07 8.90 10.99
C ASP A 88 3.58 8.52 12.39
N GLY A 89 2.90 7.37 12.50
CA GLY A 89 2.42 6.78 13.73
C GLY A 89 3.44 5.88 14.43
N GLU A 90 4.58 5.61 13.77
CA GLU A 90 5.72 4.88 14.33
C GLU A 90 5.38 3.46 14.83
N ALA A 91 4.33 2.84 14.26
CA ALA A 91 3.75 1.58 14.71
C ALA A 91 3.33 1.57 16.20
N ASP A 92 3.06 2.75 16.77
CA ASP A 92 2.67 2.92 18.18
C ASP A 92 1.31 3.61 18.32
N VAL A 93 0.40 2.96 19.04
CA VAL A 93 -0.98 3.44 19.21
C VAL A 93 -1.03 4.78 19.96
N GLN A 94 -0.09 5.06 20.86
CA GLN A 94 -0.06 6.33 21.59
C GLN A 94 0.45 7.45 20.71
N THR A 95 1.51 7.22 19.93
CA THR A 95 2.02 8.17 18.92
C THR A 95 0.94 8.50 17.89
N GLU A 96 0.31 7.48 17.31
CA GLU A 96 -0.79 7.67 16.36
C GLU A 96 -1.96 8.45 16.98
N SER A 97 -2.40 8.08 18.19
CA SER A 97 -3.48 8.78 18.90
C SER A 97 -3.13 10.24 19.20
N GLN A 98 -1.87 10.54 19.53
CA GLN A 98 -1.39 11.90 19.76
C GLN A 98 -1.33 12.71 18.46
N ALA A 99 -0.89 12.10 17.36
CA ALA A 99 -0.88 12.71 16.04
C ALA A 99 -2.30 13.08 15.60
N ILE A 100 -3.27 12.16 15.73
CA ILE A 100 -4.68 12.42 15.41
C ILE A 100 -5.24 13.57 16.26
N ARG A 101 -5.03 13.53 17.59
CA ARG A 101 -5.48 14.61 18.48
C ARG A 101 -4.87 15.96 18.11
N SER A 102 -3.64 15.97 17.63
CA SER A 102 -2.93 17.19 17.23
C SER A 102 -3.45 17.73 15.90
N ALA A 103 -3.62 16.86 14.91
CA ALA A 103 -4.25 17.18 13.64
C ALA A 103 -5.62 17.82 13.83
N LEU A 104 -6.49 17.25 14.67
CA LEU A 104 -7.84 17.79 14.90
C LEU A 104 -7.84 19.22 15.49
N ARG A 105 -6.81 19.62 16.24
CA ARG A 105 -6.71 21.00 16.76
C ARG A 105 -6.44 22.02 15.67
N GLU A 106 -5.84 21.61 14.57
CA GLU A 106 -5.60 22.45 13.39
C GLU A 106 -6.87 22.65 12.54
N ARG A 107 -7.98 21.98 12.92
CA ARG A 107 -9.30 22.04 12.26
C ARG A 107 -9.20 21.70 10.76
N PRO A 108 -8.67 20.51 10.41
CA PRO A 108 -8.45 20.13 9.04
C PRO A 108 -9.79 19.97 8.31
N GLY A 109 -9.75 20.16 6.99
CA GLY A 109 -10.91 19.90 6.13
C GLY A 109 -11.19 18.40 5.93
N GLY A 110 -10.25 17.55 6.34
CA GLY A 110 -10.28 16.09 6.21
C GLY A 110 -9.02 15.45 6.79
#